data_AF-A0A1B9AJZ5-F1
#
_entry.id   AF-A0A1B9AJZ5-F1
#
_cell.length_a   1.000
_cell.length_b   1.000
_cell.length_c   1.000
_cell.angle_alpha   90.00
_cell.angle_beta   90.00
_cell.angle_gamma   90.00
#
_symmetry.space_group_name_H-M   'P 1'
#
loop_
_entity.id
_entity.type
_entity.pdbx_description
1 polymer ?
#
loop_
_entity_poly.entity_id
_entity_poly.type
_entity_poly.pdbx_seq_one_letter_code
_entity_poly.pdbx_strand_id
1 'polypeptide(L)' 'MKTSRIFTPSELHTYIEYLRKEMITASQDYGIKSNQSLEISQELDYYIYQYQLLKENSKVS' A
#
# COMPACT_ATOMS: atom_id res chain seq x y z
N MET A 1 -3.53 -2.57 17.88
CA MET A 1 -3.11 -1.15 17.95
C MET A 1 -2.65 -0.75 16.56
N LYS A 2 -3.36 0.15 15.86
CA LYS A 2 -2.86 0.72 14.60
C LYS A 2 -1.89 1.83 14.96
N THR A 3 -0.59 1.52 14.99
CA THR A 3 0.45 2.55 15.03
C THR A 3 0.29 3.38 13.77
N SER A 4 -0.13 4.65 13.92
CA SER A 4 -0.19 5.61 12.83
C SER A 4 1.24 5.85 12.35
N ARG A 5 1.72 5.04 11.41
CA ARG A 5 3.02 5.25 10.77
C ARG A 5 2.85 6.47 9.88
N ILE A 6 3.36 7.59 10.34
CA ILE A 6 3.49 8.78 9.52
C ILE A 6 4.58 8.47 8.50
N PHE A 7 4.18 8.24 7.25
CA PHE A 7 5.11 8.05 6.15
C PHE A 7 5.34 9.38 5.44
N THR A 8 6.60 9.72 5.18
CA THR A 8 6.93 10.72 4.14
C THR A 8 6.51 10.20 2.76
N PRO A 9 6.33 11.06 1.74
CA PRO A 9 5.96 10.61 0.41
C PRO A 9 6.91 9.54 -0.18
N SER A 10 8.21 9.63 0.10
CA SER A 10 9.19 8.64 -0.34
C SER A 10 9.05 7.30 0.38
N GLU A 11 8.86 7.32 1.70
CA GLU A 11 8.67 6.08 2.47
C GLU A 11 7.36 5.40 2.10
N LEU A 12 6.31 6.19 1.85
CA LEU A 12 5.03 5.69 1.41
C LEU A 12 5.13 5.02 0.04
N HIS A 13 5.85 5.65 -0.90
CA HIS A 13 6.12 5.05 -2.21
C HIS A 13 6.90 3.74 -2.10
N THR A 14 7.95 3.70 -1.27
CA THR A 14 8.72 2.46 -1.02
C THR A 14 7.83 1.37 -0.43
N TYR A 15 6.92 1.71 0.48
CA TYR A 15 6.01 0.75 1.10
C TYR A 15 4.98 0.20 0.10
N ILE A 16 4.46 1.04 -0.80
CA ILE A 16 3.60 0.61 -1.91
C ILE A 16 4.34 -0.41 -2.80
N GLU A 17 5.59 -0.14 -3.17
CA GLU A 17 6.38 -1.07 -3.99
C GLU A 17 6.70 -2.39 -3.26
N TYR A 18 6.88 -2.35 -1.95
CA TYR A 18 6.97 -3.56 -1.12
C TYR A 18 5.66 -4.38 -1.20
N LEU A 19 4.51 -3.75 -0.91
CA LEU A 19 3.21 -4.42 -0.93
C LEU A 19 2.87 -5.00 -2.31
N ARG A 20 3.27 -4.33 -3.40
CA ARG A 20 3.10 -4.86 -4.77
C ARG A 20 3.83 -6.18 -4.96
N LYS A 21 5.06 -6.31 -4.45
CA LYS A 21 5.83 -7.55 -4.53
C LYS A 21 5.19 -8.64 -3.68
N GLU A 22 4.80 -8.31 -2.45
CA GLU A 22 4.11 -9.23 -1.55
C GLU A 22 2.80 -9.74 -2.15
N MET A 23 2.04 -8.88 -2.84
CA MET A 23 0.80 -9.27 -3.51
C MET A 23 1.04 -10.29 -4.62
N ILE A 24 2.09 -10.07 -5.43
CA ILE A 24 2.48 -11.02 -6.48
C ILE A 24 2.86 -12.35 -5.86
N THR A 25 3.75 -12.36 -4.87
CA THR A 25 4.16 -13.58 -4.16
C THR A 25 2.98 -14.30 -3.53
N ALA A 26 2.13 -13.59 -2.77
CA ALA A 26 0.95 -14.18 -2.15
C ALA A 26 -0.04 -14.74 -3.18
N SER A 27 -0.22 -14.06 -4.31
CA SER A 27 -1.10 -14.54 -5.39
C SER A 27 -0.59 -15.81 -6.06
N GLN A 28 0.74 -15.98 -6.13
CA GLN A 28 1.39 -17.18 -6.67
C GLN A 28 1.33 -18.34 -5.68
N ASP A 29 1.61 -18.07 -4.41
CA ASP A 29 1.70 -19.09 -3.36
C ASP A 29 0.33 -19.58 -2.88
N TYR A 30 -0.62 -18.66 -2.70
CA TYR A 30 -1.92 -18.93 -2.06
C TYR A 30 -3.12 -18.72 -3.00
N GLY A 31 -2.89 -18.15 -4.18
CA GLY A 31 -3.94 -17.77 -5.12
C GLY A 31 -4.55 -16.40 -4.83
N ILE A 32 -4.99 -15.72 -5.89
CA ILE A 32 -5.47 -14.32 -5.84
C ILE A 32 -6.69 -14.10 -4.92
N LYS A 33 -7.46 -15.16 -4.62
CA LYS A 33 -8.64 -15.10 -3.75
C LYS A 33 -8.36 -15.55 -2.31
N SER A 34 -7.10 -15.86 -1.98
CA SER A 34 -6.72 -16.16 -0.61
C SER A 34 -6.94 -14.94 0.29
N ASN A 35 -7.21 -15.18 1.57
CA ASN A 35 -7.36 -14.10 2.54
C ASN A 35 -6.08 -13.24 2.59
N GLN A 36 -4.90 -13.86 2.49
CA GLN A 36 -3.62 -13.15 2.44
C GLN A 36 -3.53 -12.20 1.25
N SER A 37 -3.85 -12.67 0.03
CA SER A 37 -3.84 -11.80 -1.16
C SER A 37 -4.86 -10.66 -1.05
N LEU A 38 -6.03 -10.92 -0.47
CA LEU A 38 -7.07 -9.91 -0.26
C LEU A 38 -6.66 -8.86 0.78
N GLU A 39 -6.06 -9.27 1.89
CA GLU A 39 -5.56 -8.36 2.92
C GLU A 39 -4.47 -7.44 2.37
N ILE A 40 -3.49 -8.00 1.63
CA ILE A 40 -2.43 -7.21 0.98
C ILE A 40 -3.04 -6.25 -0.05
N SER A 41 -4.04 -6.68 -0.82
CA SER A 41 -4.73 -5.81 -1.79
C SER A 41 -5.39 -4.62 -1.10
N GLN A 42 -6.12 -4.85 -0.01
CA GLN A 42 -6.80 -3.78 0.73
C GLN A 42 -5.79 -2.81 1.36
N GLU A 43 -4.68 -3.33 1.87
CA GLU A 43 -3.61 -2.50 2.41
C GLU A 43 -2.94 -1.66 1.31
N LEU A 44 -2.67 -2.26 0.15
CA LEU A 44 -2.10 -1.58 -1.01
C LEU A 44 -3.02 -0.44 -1.49
N ASP A 45 -4.31 -0.69 -1.61
CA ASP A 45 -5.31 0.33 -2.00
C ASP A 45 -5.33 1.50 -1.03
N TYR A 46 -5.28 1.21 0.29
CA TYR A 46 -5.22 2.24 1.31
C TYR A 46 -4.00 3.15 1.14
N TYR A 47 -2.81 2.60 0.97
CA TYR A 47 -1.59 3.41 0.88
C TYR A 47 -1.44 4.13 -0.47
N ILE A 48 -1.93 3.56 -1.56
CA ILE A 48 -2.04 4.26 -2.85
C ILE A 48 -2.92 5.51 -2.69
N TYR A 49 -4.07 5.37 -2.02
CA TYR A 49 -4.96 6.50 -1.77
C TYR A 49 -4.29 7.58 -0.89
N GLN A 50 -3.61 7.19 0.19
CA GLN A 50 -2.85 8.15 1.02
C GLN A 50 -1.78 8.88 0.20
N TYR A 51 -1.10 8.18 -0.72
CA TYR A 51 -0.07 8.79 -1.56
C TYR A 51 -0.64 9.80 -2.56
N GLN A 52 -1.82 9.51 -3.12
CA GLN A 52 -2.55 10.44 -3.97
C GLN A 52 -2.93 11.71 -3.21
N LEU A 53 -3.50 11.58 -2.00
CA LEU A 53 -3.83 12.73 -1.15
C LEU A 53 -2.62 13.60 -0.82
N LEU A 54 -1.48 12.99 -0.47
CA LEU A 54 -0.25 13.74 -0.22
C LEU A 54 0.22 14.51 -1.46
N LYS A 55 0.13 13.90 -2.65
CA LYS A 55 0.47 14.56 -3.91
C LYS A 55 -0.47 15.69 -4.28
N GLU A 56 -1.76 15.55 -4.02
CA GLU A 56 -2.75 16.61 -4.27
C GLU A 56 -2.54 17.80 -3.33
N ASN A 57 -2.35 17.56 -2.04
CA ASN A 57 -2.08 18.61 -1.06
C ASN A 57 -0.77 19.37 -1.33
N SER A 58 0.23 18.69 -1.89
CA SER A 58 1.51 19.32 -2.26
C SER A 58 1.43 20.21 -3.52
N LYS A 59 0.34 20.16 -4.29
CA LYS A 59 0.13 21.01 -5.48
C LYS A 59 -0.63 22.31 -5.19
N VAL A 60 -1.16 22.47 -3.98
CA VAL A 60 -1.98 23.62 -3.55
C VAL A 60 -1.19 24.59 -2.66
N SER A 61 0.14 24.43 -2.58
CA SER A 61 1.05 25.33 -1.85
C SER A 61 1.98 26.08 -2.80
#